data_AF-A0A371DK18-F1
#
_entry.id   AF-A0A371DK18-F1
#
_cell.length_a   1.000
_cell.length_b   1.000
_cell.length_c   1.000
_cell.angle_alpha   90.00
_cell.angle_beta   90.00
_cell.angle_gamma   90.00
#
_symmetry.space_group_name_H-M   'P 1'
#
loop_
_entity.id
_entity.type
_entity.pdbx_description
1 polymer ?
#
loop_
_entity_poly.entity_id
_entity_poly.type
_entity_poly.pdbx_seq_one_letter_code
_entity_poly.pdbx_strand_id
1 'polypeptide(L)'
;MQGLVLHKPSGRSSSPQQEPPASSSAPRPLPELPEGDALRCCHTCNKSEVPGVKLKECGGCRNILYCSGKCQKAEWPQHKAVCQAGPPAQQEKLAQYGYSSAAAFSRDIRDYVNAHSWAIGNLVTIQRQIWRDTHPNAPITEQPRLITFFLRCQTTPDSHKNRNPATRFALMGEPTVRDMEKWKRDCPHWWKQGQAGRAQLEEGYVREYGSEYIDILSIEYFVPETNSCTMDFAPLLTPVEPLPNPRSRWPLFSDMTIFSMRSMNHGFPLRASEESSRVGIPGRFVRLGSTWKWEPLCTSWDEYRPGRGNGKDAASVYRELDLAISARVFWPGSMPTLMEAQAWYCTITG
;
A
#
# COMPACT_ATOMS: atom_id res chain seq x y z
N MET A 1 9.68 3.56 -0.43
CA MET A 1 8.54 4.25 0.23
C MET A 1 8.99 5.30 1.24
N GLN A 2 8.65 6.58 1.04
CA GLN A 2 8.49 7.54 2.15
C GLN A 2 7.00 7.60 2.53
N GLY A 3 6.51 6.59 3.22
CA GLY A 3 5.14 6.63 3.71
C GLY A 3 5.05 7.50 4.97
N LEU A 4 4.07 8.40 5.06
CA LEU A 4 3.85 9.24 6.25
C LEU A 4 2.63 8.70 7.03
N VAL A 5 2.80 8.26 8.29
CA VAL A 5 1.67 7.95 9.19
C VAL A 5 1.65 8.91 10.37
N LEU A 6 0.72 9.86 10.41
CA LEU A 6 0.65 10.85 11.49
C LEU A 6 -0.82 11.14 11.81
N HIS A 7 -1.06 11.78 12.96
CA HIS A 7 -2.37 12.29 13.40
C HIS A 7 -2.30 13.84 13.57
N LYS A 8 -3.10 14.47 14.44
CA LYS A 8 -3.24 15.96 14.62
C LYS A 8 -3.28 16.28 16.14
N PRO A 9 -2.58 17.29 16.74
CA PRO A 9 -2.12 18.57 16.18
C PRO A 9 -0.68 19.08 16.57
N SER A 10 -0.38 20.32 16.15
CA SER A 10 0.48 21.38 16.78
C SER A 10 2.01 21.24 17.01
N GLY A 11 2.81 21.90 16.15
CA GLY A 11 3.66 23.04 16.61
C GLY A 11 5.20 23.10 16.36
N ARG A 12 5.62 23.90 15.36
CA ARG A 12 6.94 24.61 15.16
C ARG A 12 8.15 23.86 14.51
N SER A 13 9.12 24.66 14.05
CA SER A 13 10.13 24.46 12.96
C SER A 13 11.58 24.12 13.46
N SER A 14 12.68 23.93 12.69
CA SER A 14 13.11 24.42 11.34
C SER A 14 14.39 23.71 10.74
N SER A 15 14.56 23.83 9.41
CA SER A 15 15.80 24.04 8.60
C SER A 15 16.93 22.96 8.36
N PRO A 16 17.71 23.04 7.23
CA PRO A 16 18.25 21.88 6.48
C PRO A 16 19.77 21.88 6.14
N GLN A 17 20.30 20.83 5.46
CA GLN A 17 21.28 20.89 4.33
C GLN A 17 21.77 19.52 3.75
N GLN A 18 21.60 19.36 2.41
CA GLN A 18 22.46 18.74 1.34
C GLN A 18 22.90 17.24 1.27
N GLU A 19 23.04 16.75 0.01
CA GLU A 19 23.29 15.36 -0.45
C GLU A 19 24.43 15.24 -1.50
N PRO A 20 24.89 14.00 -1.81
CA PRO A 20 25.50 13.59 -3.10
C PRO A 20 24.75 12.41 -3.82
N PRO A 21 25.10 12.01 -5.08
CA PRO A 21 24.14 11.49 -6.07
C PRO A 21 24.04 9.94 -6.28
N ALA A 22 23.20 9.53 -7.26
CA ALA A 22 22.71 8.16 -7.51
C ALA A 22 23.11 7.56 -8.89
N SER A 23 22.80 6.27 -9.12
CA SER A 23 22.94 5.53 -10.40
C SER A 23 21.69 4.67 -10.73
N SER A 24 21.57 4.21 -11.98
CA SER A 24 20.31 3.85 -12.67
C SER A 24 19.95 2.35 -12.77
N SER A 25 18.65 2.02 -12.98
CA SER A 25 18.14 1.18 -14.10
C SER A 25 16.63 0.85 -14.01
N ALA A 26 15.96 0.86 -15.17
CA ALA A 26 14.59 0.38 -15.50
C ALA A 26 13.37 1.00 -14.76
N PRO A 27 12.25 1.31 -15.47
CA PRO A 27 11.06 1.89 -14.86
C PRO A 27 10.31 0.86 -14.02
N ARG A 28 10.19 1.12 -12.72
CA ARG A 28 9.43 0.27 -11.79
C ARG A 28 7.95 0.67 -11.75
N PRO A 29 7.01 -0.29 -11.59
CA PRO A 29 5.66 0.01 -11.13
C PRO A 29 5.67 0.68 -9.74
N LEU A 30 4.48 1.04 -9.25
CA LEU A 30 4.23 1.69 -7.94
C LEU A 30 5.24 1.32 -6.84
N PRO A 31 5.78 2.32 -6.10
CA PRO A 31 7.08 2.23 -5.42
C PRO A 31 7.23 0.98 -4.55
N GLU A 32 8.24 0.15 -4.88
CA GLU A 32 8.48 -1.17 -4.31
C GLU A 32 8.24 -1.21 -2.79
N LEU A 33 7.15 -1.92 -2.45
CA LEU A 33 6.89 -2.46 -1.13
C LEU A 33 7.82 -3.66 -0.89
N PRO A 34 8.04 -4.15 0.34
CA PRO A 34 8.93 -5.28 0.57
C PRO A 34 8.44 -6.52 -0.22
N GLU A 35 9.13 -6.81 -1.31
CA GLU A 35 8.95 -8.02 -2.11
C GLU A 35 9.59 -9.22 -1.39
N GLY A 36 8.90 -10.36 -1.41
CA GLY A 36 9.25 -11.55 -0.64
C GLY A 36 8.51 -11.71 0.71
N ASP A 37 8.95 -12.70 1.48
CA ASP A 37 8.24 -13.24 2.65
C ASP A 37 8.12 -12.29 3.86
N ALA A 38 8.87 -11.19 3.90
CA ALA A 38 9.01 -10.35 5.09
C ALA A 38 8.10 -9.12 5.07
N LEU A 39 7.29 -8.94 6.12
CA LEU A 39 6.36 -7.82 6.27
C LEU A 39 7.06 -6.43 6.34
N ARG A 40 8.30 -6.41 6.86
CA ARG A 40 9.03 -5.20 7.24
C ARG A 40 10.49 -5.30 6.85
N CYS A 41 11.08 -4.18 6.49
CA CYS A 41 12.49 -4.05 6.11
C CYS A 41 13.11 -2.78 6.71
N CYS A 42 14.45 -2.73 6.74
CA CYS A 42 15.22 -1.55 7.10
C CYS A 42 15.10 -0.48 5.99
N HIS A 43 14.69 0.74 6.34
CA HIS A 43 14.44 1.81 5.38
C HIS A 43 15.65 2.14 4.46
N THR A 44 16.86 2.10 5.01
CA THR A 44 18.11 2.51 4.31
C THR A 44 18.73 1.42 3.45
N CYS A 45 18.46 0.14 3.73
CA CYS A 45 19.20 -0.96 3.09
C CYS A 45 18.33 -2.19 2.79
N ASN A 46 17.01 -2.06 2.90
CA ASN A 46 16.00 -3.08 2.64
C ASN A 46 16.17 -4.43 3.36
N LYS A 47 17.10 -4.56 4.31
CA LYS A 47 17.28 -5.77 5.13
C LYS A 47 16.00 -6.09 5.91
N SER A 48 15.41 -7.24 5.61
CA SER A 48 14.17 -7.76 6.19
C SER A 48 14.24 -8.00 7.70
N GLU A 49 13.10 -7.82 8.38
CA GLU A 49 12.84 -8.29 9.74
C GLU A 49 12.60 -9.80 9.71
N VAL A 50 13.64 -10.57 10.04
CA VAL A 50 13.62 -12.05 10.13
C VAL A 50 13.82 -12.49 11.59
N PRO A 51 13.49 -13.74 11.97
CA PRO A 51 13.74 -14.24 13.31
C PRO A 51 15.19 -14.01 13.75
N GLY A 52 15.39 -13.42 14.93
CA GLY A 52 16.70 -13.01 15.44
C GLY A 52 17.18 -11.62 15.00
N VAL A 53 16.65 -11.04 13.91
CA VAL A 53 16.98 -9.69 13.43
C VAL A 53 15.84 -8.72 13.74
N LYS A 54 15.89 -8.09 14.92
CA LYS A 54 14.91 -7.09 15.34
C LYS A 54 15.23 -5.71 14.75
N LEU A 55 14.30 -5.11 14.02
CA LEU A 55 14.45 -3.73 13.56
C LEU A 55 14.19 -2.74 14.72
N LYS A 56 14.84 -1.57 14.64
CA LYS A 56 14.75 -0.48 15.62
C LYS A 56 13.89 0.64 15.06
N GLU A 57 12.90 1.07 15.84
CA GLU A 57 12.08 2.25 15.53
C GLU A 57 12.92 3.53 15.62
N CYS A 58 12.65 4.49 14.73
CA CYS A 58 13.15 5.85 14.90
C CYS A 58 12.63 6.45 16.21
N GLY A 59 13.51 6.89 17.11
CA GLY A 59 13.11 7.43 18.42
C GLY A 59 12.17 8.65 18.36
N GLY A 60 12.24 9.45 17.29
CA GLY A 60 11.38 10.60 17.04
C GLY A 60 10.00 10.21 16.51
N CYS A 61 9.92 9.77 15.25
CA CYS A 61 8.63 9.49 14.60
C CYS A 61 8.01 8.13 14.96
N ARG A 62 8.81 7.14 15.39
CA ARG A 62 8.42 5.73 15.66
C ARG A 62 7.71 4.98 14.52
N ASN A 63 7.75 5.55 13.31
CA ASN A 63 7.09 5.03 12.11
C ASN A 63 8.04 4.33 11.12
N ILE A 64 9.32 4.70 11.16
CA ILE A 64 10.36 4.16 10.28
C ILE A 64 11.26 3.20 11.06
N LEU A 65 11.67 2.11 10.39
CA LEU A 65 12.43 1.00 10.96
C LEU A 65 13.84 0.92 10.37
N TYR A 66 14.83 0.68 11.22
CA TYR A 66 16.25 0.56 10.84
C TYR A 66 16.87 -0.68 11.48
N CYS A 67 17.68 -1.45 10.74
CA CYS A 67 18.38 -2.60 11.32
C CYS A 67 19.53 -2.19 12.27
N SER A 68 20.00 -0.93 12.18
CA SER A 68 21.09 -0.42 13.02
C SER A 68 21.04 1.10 13.15
N GLY A 69 21.72 1.63 14.17
CA GLY A 69 21.95 3.07 14.30
C GLY A 69 22.84 3.66 13.20
N LYS A 70 23.63 2.82 12.49
CA LYS A 70 24.38 3.24 11.30
C LYS A 70 23.42 3.57 10.15
N CYS A 71 22.43 2.72 9.89
CA CYS A 71 21.39 2.97 8.89
C CYS A 71 20.58 4.22 9.25
N GLN A 72 20.11 4.34 10.50
CA GLN A 72 19.38 5.54 10.94
C GLN A 72 20.18 6.84 10.76
N LYS A 73 21.50 6.83 11.03
CA LYS A 73 22.37 8.00 10.83
C LYS A 73 22.61 8.30 9.34
N ALA A 74 22.76 7.27 8.51
CA ALA A 74 22.95 7.43 7.07
C ALA A 74 21.70 8.02 6.39
N GLU A 75 20.51 7.62 6.81
CA GLU A 75 19.22 8.15 6.34
C GLU A 75 18.84 9.51 6.96
N TRP A 76 19.54 9.94 8.01
CA TRP A 76 19.10 11.10 8.79
C TRP A 76 18.98 12.41 7.97
N PRO A 77 19.85 12.73 7.00
CA PRO A 77 19.68 13.93 6.18
C PRO A 77 18.32 13.98 5.46
N GLN A 78 17.90 12.85 4.89
CA GLN A 78 16.62 12.69 4.19
C GLN A 78 15.46 12.57 5.19
N HIS A 79 15.59 11.68 6.18
CA HIS A 79 14.55 11.40 7.15
C HIS A 79 14.23 12.60 8.05
N LYS A 80 15.20 13.46 8.41
CA LYS A 80 14.98 14.62 9.31
C LYS A 80 13.83 15.50 8.86
N ALA A 81 13.69 15.72 7.55
CA ALA A 81 12.64 16.57 6.97
C ALA A 81 11.23 16.03 7.22
N VAL A 82 11.08 14.71 7.34
CA VAL A 82 9.81 13.99 7.55
C VAL A 82 9.69 13.35 8.94
N CYS A 83 10.74 13.40 9.75
CA CYS A 83 10.81 12.80 11.08
C CYS A 83 10.07 13.66 12.11
N GLN A 84 8.75 13.53 12.14
CA GLN A 84 7.90 14.15 13.15
C GLN A 84 7.20 13.08 13.99
N ALA A 85 7.05 13.34 15.29
CA ALA A 85 6.19 12.51 16.12
C ALA A 85 4.76 12.59 15.58
N GLY A 86 4.09 11.45 15.41
CA GLY A 86 2.65 11.43 15.22
C GLY A 86 2.01 12.16 16.39
N PRO A 87 1.22 13.23 16.16
CA PRO A 87 0.55 13.91 17.25
C PRO A 87 -0.33 12.95 18.06
N PRO A 88 -0.69 13.30 19.31
CA PRO A 88 -1.55 12.46 20.12
C PRO A 88 -2.90 12.25 19.41
N ALA A 89 -3.09 11.04 18.87
CA ALA A 89 -4.42 10.55 18.55
C ALA A 89 -5.30 10.61 19.81
N GLN A 90 -6.62 10.62 19.63
CA GLN A 90 -7.56 10.53 20.75
C GLN A 90 -7.35 9.17 21.44
N GLN A 91 -6.53 9.16 22.50
CA GLN A 91 -5.93 7.95 23.05
C GLN A 91 -7.01 7.02 23.64
N GLU A 92 -8.11 7.60 24.13
CA GLU A 92 -9.35 6.92 24.50
C GLU A 92 -9.98 6.17 23.32
N LYS A 93 -10.11 6.81 22.13
CA LYS A 93 -10.60 6.15 20.90
C LYS A 93 -9.67 5.10 20.33
N LEU A 94 -8.40 5.09 20.73
CA LEU A 94 -7.45 4.03 20.39
C LEU A 94 -7.46 2.89 21.43
N ALA A 95 -7.76 3.20 22.69
CA ALA A 95 -7.85 2.23 23.76
C ALA A 95 -8.99 1.22 23.55
N GLN A 96 -10.14 1.64 23.02
CA GLN A 96 -11.24 0.73 22.62
C GLN A 96 -10.83 -0.33 21.58
N TYR A 97 -9.83 -0.05 20.74
CA TYR A 97 -9.26 -1.00 19.77
C TYR A 97 -8.03 -1.74 20.33
N GLY A 98 -7.66 -1.47 21.60
CA GLY A 98 -6.52 -2.06 22.29
C GLY A 98 -5.16 -1.45 21.95
N TYR A 99 -5.09 -0.18 21.54
CA TYR A 99 -3.82 0.49 21.25
C TYR A 99 -3.44 1.46 22.37
N SER A 100 -2.22 1.30 22.89
CA SER A 100 -1.67 2.16 23.94
C SER A 100 -1.14 3.51 23.42
N SER A 101 -0.96 3.68 22.10
CA SER A 101 -0.45 4.92 21.51
C SER A 101 -0.81 5.08 20.03
N ALA A 102 -0.82 6.32 19.56
CA ALA A 102 -0.94 6.68 18.15
C ALA A 102 0.10 5.95 17.28
N ALA A 103 1.38 5.96 17.66
CA ALA A 103 2.45 5.31 16.91
C ALA A 103 2.25 3.78 16.76
N ALA A 104 1.67 3.10 17.75
CA ALA A 104 1.33 1.69 17.61
C ALA A 104 0.21 1.47 16.59
N PHE A 105 -0.82 2.31 16.60
CA PHE A 105 -1.91 2.28 15.61
C PHE A 105 -1.39 2.59 14.20
N SER A 106 -0.55 3.62 14.08
CA SER A 106 0.11 4.03 12.85
C SER A 106 0.88 2.90 12.17
N ARG A 107 1.72 2.18 12.93
CA ARG A 107 2.47 1.04 12.41
C ARG A 107 1.58 -0.12 12.01
N ASP A 108 0.51 -0.36 12.75
CA ASP A 108 -0.43 -1.43 12.43
C ASP A 108 -1.19 -1.16 11.12
N ILE A 109 -1.53 0.10 10.81
CA ILE A 109 -2.07 0.46 9.47
C ILE A 109 -0.99 0.24 8.40
N ARG A 110 0.25 0.72 8.61
CA ARG A 110 1.33 0.52 7.63
C ARG A 110 1.59 -0.95 7.35
N ASP A 111 1.66 -1.78 8.37
CA ASP A 111 1.83 -3.22 8.17
C ASP A 111 0.67 -3.82 7.37
N TYR A 112 -0.58 -3.35 7.54
CA TYR A 112 -1.72 -3.81 6.75
C TYR A 112 -1.61 -3.36 5.29
N VAL A 113 -1.17 -2.12 5.05
CA VAL A 113 -0.83 -1.61 3.71
C VAL A 113 0.28 -2.43 3.06
N ASN A 114 1.38 -2.72 3.79
CA ASN A 114 2.45 -3.59 3.32
C ASN A 114 1.97 -5.02 3.07
N ALA A 115 1.09 -5.56 3.91
CA ALA A 115 0.50 -6.89 3.72
C ALA A 115 -0.30 -6.97 2.42
N HIS A 116 -1.01 -5.90 2.05
CA HIS A 116 -1.89 -5.85 0.89
C HIS A 116 -1.37 -5.04 -0.30
N SER A 117 -0.06 -4.77 -0.32
CA SER A 117 0.67 -3.98 -1.33
C SER A 117 0.20 -4.23 -2.77
N TRP A 118 0.17 -5.49 -3.18
CA TRP A 118 -0.17 -5.91 -4.53
C TRP A 118 -1.64 -5.63 -4.88
N ALA A 119 -2.57 -5.93 -3.97
CA ALA A 119 -4.00 -5.68 -4.15
C ALA A 119 -4.31 -4.18 -4.18
N ILE A 120 -3.65 -3.39 -3.33
CA ILE A 120 -3.74 -1.92 -3.31
C ILE A 120 -3.22 -1.35 -4.65
N GLY A 121 -2.10 -1.87 -5.15
CA GLY A 121 -1.53 -1.43 -6.42
C GLY A 121 -2.49 -1.60 -7.59
N ASN A 122 -3.12 -2.77 -7.72
CA ASN A 122 -4.12 -3.01 -8.76
C ASN A 122 -5.39 -2.16 -8.58
N LEU A 123 -5.88 -1.99 -7.35
CA LEU A 123 -7.02 -1.11 -7.11
C LEU A 123 -6.70 0.35 -7.49
N VAL A 124 -5.47 0.83 -7.24
CA VAL A 124 -5.02 2.16 -7.67
C VAL A 124 -4.98 2.28 -9.21
N THR A 125 -4.40 1.29 -9.91
CA THR A 125 -4.30 1.36 -11.38
C THR A 125 -5.65 1.18 -12.08
N ILE A 126 -6.54 0.33 -11.53
CA ILE A 126 -7.92 0.17 -12.00
C ILE A 126 -8.71 1.48 -11.84
N GLN A 127 -8.69 2.12 -10.66
CA GLN A 127 -9.43 3.36 -10.42
C GLN A 127 -8.93 4.50 -11.33
N ARG A 128 -7.61 4.59 -11.57
CA ARG A 128 -7.05 5.52 -12.57
C ARG A 128 -7.59 5.24 -13.98
N GLN A 129 -7.64 3.98 -14.39
CA GLN A 129 -8.10 3.63 -15.73
C GLN A 129 -9.61 3.83 -15.91
N ILE A 130 -10.43 3.50 -14.91
CA ILE A 130 -11.87 3.80 -14.92
C ILE A 130 -12.12 5.30 -15.02
N TRP A 131 -11.32 6.13 -14.33
CA TRP A 131 -11.43 7.58 -14.46
C TRP A 131 -11.12 8.06 -15.87
N ARG A 132 -10.02 7.59 -16.50
CA ARG A 132 -9.68 7.91 -17.90
C ARG A 132 -10.81 7.49 -18.86
N ASP A 133 -11.32 6.28 -18.69
CA ASP A 133 -12.38 5.69 -19.50
C ASP A 133 -13.71 6.45 -19.40
N THR A 134 -13.98 7.10 -18.26
CA THR A 134 -15.15 7.96 -18.04
C THR A 134 -14.92 9.42 -18.42
N HIS A 135 -13.67 9.84 -18.62
CA HIS A 135 -13.27 11.21 -18.94
C HIS A 135 -12.33 11.28 -20.17
N PRO A 136 -12.74 10.73 -21.35
CA PRO A 136 -11.83 10.55 -22.49
C PRO A 136 -11.28 11.84 -23.12
N ASN A 137 -11.91 12.99 -22.83
CA ASN A 137 -11.49 14.30 -23.32
C ASN A 137 -10.86 15.19 -22.22
N ALA A 138 -10.72 14.70 -20.99
CA ALA A 138 -10.17 15.51 -19.91
C ALA A 138 -8.64 15.66 -20.07
N PRO A 139 -8.09 16.87 -19.89
CA PRO A 139 -6.66 17.09 -20.01
C PRO A 139 -5.89 16.33 -18.93
N ILE A 140 -4.64 15.98 -19.24
CA ILE A 140 -3.72 15.25 -18.36
C ILE A 140 -3.56 15.89 -16.97
N THR A 141 -3.75 17.22 -16.87
CA THR A 141 -3.71 18.01 -15.64
C THR A 141 -4.86 17.71 -14.69
N GLU A 142 -6.04 17.33 -15.20
CA GLU A 142 -7.25 17.02 -14.43
C GLU A 142 -7.29 15.56 -13.91
N GLN A 143 -6.29 14.74 -14.24
CA GLN A 143 -6.22 13.36 -13.73
C GLN A 143 -6.24 13.30 -12.19
N PRO A 144 -6.83 12.24 -11.59
CA PRO A 144 -6.90 12.06 -10.14
C PRO A 144 -5.54 12.18 -9.46
N ARG A 145 -5.44 13.10 -8.50
CA ARG A 145 -4.25 13.27 -7.64
C ARG A 145 -4.42 12.68 -6.24
N LEU A 146 -5.61 12.17 -5.92
CA LEU A 146 -5.92 11.53 -4.64
C LEU A 146 -6.87 10.34 -4.83
N ILE A 147 -6.45 9.18 -4.31
CA ILE A 147 -7.30 7.99 -4.13
C ILE A 147 -7.34 7.66 -2.63
N THR A 148 -8.53 7.59 -2.06
CA THR A 148 -8.74 7.27 -0.63
C THR A 148 -9.31 5.86 -0.46
N PHE A 149 -8.55 5.02 0.24
CA PHE A 149 -8.96 3.72 0.79
C PHE A 149 -9.54 3.95 2.20
N PHE A 150 -10.83 3.63 2.39
CA PHE A 150 -11.46 3.69 3.71
C PHE A 150 -11.24 2.39 4.48
N LEU A 151 -10.63 2.45 5.65
CA LEU A 151 -10.31 1.29 6.47
C LEU A 151 -11.12 1.30 7.77
N ARG A 152 -11.58 0.12 8.20
CA ARG A 152 -12.14 -0.13 9.54
C ARG A 152 -11.13 -0.89 10.38
N CYS A 153 -10.92 -0.49 11.62
CA CYS A 153 -10.14 -1.28 12.57
C CYS A 153 -10.97 -2.47 13.09
N GLN A 154 -10.41 -3.69 13.01
CA GLN A 154 -11.06 -4.92 13.50
C GLN A 154 -10.55 -5.39 14.87
N THR A 155 -9.57 -4.71 15.48
CA THR A 155 -8.88 -5.22 16.67
C THR A 155 -9.61 -4.86 17.96
N THR A 156 -9.68 -5.79 18.89
CA THR A 156 -10.16 -5.58 20.27
C THR A 156 -9.00 -5.43 21.26
N PRO A 157 -9.24 -5.01 22.52
CA PRO A 157 -8.23 -5.04 23.59
C PRO A 157 -7.60 -6.43 23.81
N ASP A 158 -8.41 -7.48 23.73
CA ASP A 158 -7.97 -8.87 23.93
C ASP A 158 -7.08 -9.37 22.78
N SER A 159 -7.27 -8.85 21.56
CA SER A 159 -6.52 -9.26 20.37
C SER A 159 -5.04 -8.85 20.36
N HIS A 160 -4.58 -7.99 21.28
CA HIS A 160 -3.32 -7.24 21.16
C HIS A 160 -2.07 -8.10 20.90
N LYS A 161 -2.01 -9.34 21.39
CA LYS A 161 -0.85 -10.23 21.15
C LYS A 161 -0.86 -10.86 19.76
N ASN A 162 -2.01 -11.03 19.10
CA ASN A 162 -2.20 -11.88 17.91
C ASN A 162 -2.72 -11.13 16.68
N ARG A 163 -2.48 -9.81 16.58
CA ARG A 163 -2.91 -9.00 15.43
C ARG A 163 -2.21 -9.42 14.13
N ASN A 164 -2.89 -10.25 13.35
CA ASN A 164 -2.44 -10.66 12.03
C ASN A 164 -2.40 -9.43 11.10
N PRO A 165 -1.28 -9.14 10.42
CA PRO A 165 -1.14 -7.98 9.54
C PRO A 165 -2.18 -7.93 8.43
N ALA A 166 -2.67 -9.09 7.96
CA ALA A 166 -3.64 -9.17 6.86
C ALA A 166 -5.10 -8.89 7.27
N THR A 167 -5.47 -8.99 8.55
CA THR A 167 -6.89 -8.96 8.97
C THR A 167 -7.21 -7.95 10.08
N ARG A 168 -6.22 -7.27 10.67
CA ARG A 168 -6.47 -6.25 11.71
C ARG A 168 -7.20 -5.00 11.23
N PHE A 169 -7.27 -4.77 9.92
CA PHE A 169 -8.16 -3.82 9.29
C PHE A 169 -8.96 -4.52 8.19
N ALA A 170 -10.02 -3.86 7.71
CA ALA A 170 -10.69 -4.21 6.46
C ALA A 170 -11.08 -2.95 5.69
N LEU A 171 -11.15 -3.09 4.37
CA LEU A 171 -11.58 -2.05 3.44
C LEU A 171 -13.12 -1.90 3.47
N MET A 172 -13.58 -0.66 3.63
CA MET A 172 -14.99 -0.26 3.65
C MET A 172 -15.47 0.19 2.26
N GLY A 173 -15.68 -0.77 1.37
CA GLY A 173 -16.12 -0.51 -0.01
C GLY A 173 -14.97 -0.19 -0.97
N GLU A 174 -15.28 0.21 -2.19
CA GLU A 174 -14.27 0.54 -3.20
C GLU A 174 -13.46 1.79 -2.83
N PRO A 175 -12.16 1.85 -3.18
CA PRO A 175 -11.37 3.06 -3.00
C PRO A 175 -11.85 4.17 -3.94
N THR A 176 -11.88 5.40 -3.43
CA THR A 176 -12.55 6.54 -4.10
C THR A 176 -11.55 7.55 -4.64
N VAL A 177 -11.77 8.03 -5.87
CA VAL A 177 -11.13 9.25 -6.38
C VAL A 177 -11.68 10.47 -5.62
N ARG A 178 -10.81 11.39 -5.21
CA ARG A 178 -11.17 12.55 -4.38
C ARG A 178 -10.54 13.85 -4.89
N ASP A 179 -11.22 14.97 -4.63
CA ASP A 179 -10.70 16.32 -4.87
C ASP A 179 -9.51 16.60 -3.94
N MET A 180 -8.31 16.64 -4.53
CA MET A 180 -7.07 16.90 -3.83
C MET A 180 -6.92 18.36 -3.38
N GLU A 181 -7.50 19.32 -4.10
CA GLU A 181 -7.50 20.72 -3.68
C GLU A 181 -8.42 20.95 -2.48
N LYS A 182 -9.57 20.24 -2.43
CA LYS A 182 -10.40 20.19 -1.22
C LYS A 182 -9.62 19.55 -0.07
N TRP A 183 -8.93 18.44 -0.28
CA TRP A 183 -8.10 17.82 0.76
C TRP A 183 -7.03 18.78 1.30
N LYS A 184 -6.32 19.49 0.41
CA LYS A 184 -5.33 20.53 0.77
C LYS A 184 -5.96 21.66 1.60
N ARG A 185 -7.18 22.12 1.26
CA ARG A 185 -7.92 23.15 2.00
C ARG A 185 -8.41 22.67 3.38
N ASP A 186 -8.84 21.41 3.47
CA ASP A 186 -9.34 20.81 4.72
C ASP A 186 -8.18 20.44 5.68
N CYS A 187 -7.02 20.06 5.13
CA CYS A 187 -5.83 19.59 5.87
C CYS A 187 -4.53 20.39 5.56
N PRO A 188 -4.52 21.74 5.63
CA PRO A 188 -3.41 22.56 5.13
C PRO A 188 -2.11 22.37 5.92
N HIS A 189 -2.20 22.09 7.22
CA HIS A 189 -1.03 21.78 8.05
C HIS A 189 -0.32 20.50 7.60
N TRP A 190 -1.08 19.46 7.23
CA TRP A 190 -0.56 18.17 6.80
C TRP A 190 0.11 18.27 5.43
N TRP A 191 -0.55 18.98 4.50
CA TRP A 191 0.04 19.26 3.20
C TRP A 191 1.38 19.99 3.37
N LYS A 192 1.44 21.04 4.21
CA LYS A 192 2.69 21.76 4.49
C LYS A 192 3.74 20.90 5.21
N GLN A 193 3.34 20.04 6.15
CA GLN A 193 4.25 19.18 6.91
C GLN A 193 5.02 18.20 6.01
N GLY A 194 4.33 17.56 5.06
CA GLY A 194 4.96 16.63 4.11
C GLY A 194 5.70 17.29 2.94
N GLN A 195 5.73 18.63 2.85
CA GLN A 195 6.22 19.35 1.65
C GLN A 195 7.65 18.98 1.27
N ALA A 196 8.57 18.94 2.23
CA ALA A 196 9.98 18.64 1.96
C ALA A 196 10.20 17.18 1.50
N GLY A 197 9.50 16.22 2.10
CA GLY A 197 9.55 14.82 1.66
C GLY A 197 8.96 14.62 0.26
N ARG A 198 7.82 15.27 -0.03
CA ARG A 198 7.22 15.22 -1.38
C ARG A 198 8.09 15.88 -2.44
N ALA A 199 8.74 17.01 -2.15
CA ALA A 199 9.68 17.64 -3.08
C ALA A 199 10.86 16.69 -3.40
N GLN A 200 11.40 15.99 -2.40
CA GLN A 200 12.46 15.00 -2.64
C GLN A 200 11.97 13.78 -3.43
N LEU A 201 10.75 13.30 -3.18
CA LEU A 201 10.13 12.23 -3.98
C LEU A 201 9.94 12.66 -5.44
N GLU A 202 9.48 13.89 -5.66
CA GLU A 202 9.30 14.50 -6.98
C GLU A 202 10.64 14.65 -7.72
N GLU A 203 11.70 15.13 -7.07
CA GLU A 203 13.05 15.15 -7.64
C GLU A 203 13.55 13.74 -8.02
N GLY A 204 13.15 12.71 -7.25
CA GLY A 204 13.40 11.30 -7.57
C GLY A 204 12.62 10.85 -8.82
N TYR A 205 11.32 11.10 -8.87
CA TYR A 205 10.46 10.71 -9.99
C TYR A 205 10.80 11.45 -11.29
N VAL A 206 11.12 12.74 -11.23
CA VAL A 206 11.63 13.51 -12.40
C VAL A 206 12.94 12.91 -12.92
N ARG A 207 13.83 12.44 -12.03
CA ARG A 207 15.09 11.79 -12.40
C ARG A 207 14.89 10.38 -12.98
N GLU A 208 13.89 9.64 -12.51
CA GLU A 208 13.60 8.27 -12.95
C GLU A 208 12.83 8.23 -14.28
N TYR A 209 11.77 9.04 -14.41
CA TYR A 209 10.82 8.97 -15.53
C TYR A 209 10.90 10.15 -16.52
N GLY A 210 11.68 11.20 -16.21
CA GLY A 210 11.91 12.33 -17.12
C GLY A 210 10.61 12.97 -17.63
N SER A 211 10.43 13.01 -18.95
CA SER A 211 9.24 13.58 -19.61
C SER A 211 7.95 12.76 -19.44
N GLU A 212 8.03 11.54 -18.91
CA GLU A 212 6.84 10.75 -18.59
C GLU A 212 6.24 11.15 -17.23
N TYR A 213 6.95 11.86 -16.35
CA TYR A 213 6.41 12.31 -15.07
C TYR A 213 5.46 13.51 -15.23
N ILE A 214 4.29 13.43 -14.59
CA ILE A 214 3.29 14.52 -14.57
C ILE A 214 3.25 15.25 -13.20
N ASP A 215 3.08 14.50 -12.10
CA ASP A 215 2.97 14.98 -10.70
C ASP A 215 2.96 13.75 -9.77
N ILE A 216 2.80 13.97 -8.47
CA ILE A 216 2.54 12.94 -7.46
C ILE A 216 1.05 12.57 -7.41
N LEU A 217 0.77 11.26 -7.47
CA LEU A 217 -0.48 10.66 -7.00
C LEU A 217 -0.41 10.39 -5.49
N SER A 218 -1.35 10.92 -4.73
CA SER A 218 -1.52 10.64 -3.30
C SER A 218 -2.45 9.43 -3.10
N ILE A 219 -2.02 8.49 -2.26
CA ILE A 219 -2.82 7.31 -1.88
C ILE A 219 -3.06 7.40 -0.37
N GLU A 220 -4.29 7.77 0.01
CA GLU A 220 -4.69 7.91 1.41
C GLU A 220 -5.32 6.62 1.92
N TYR A 221 -4.95 6.20 3.13
CA TYR A 221 -5.63 5.13 3.85
C TYR A 221 -6.19 5.74 5.13
N PHE A 222 -7.51 5.97 5.15
CA PHE A 222 -8.20 6.71 6.21
C PHE A 222 -9.05 5.77 7.06
N VAL A 223 -8.90 5.86 8.38
CA VAL A 223 -9.75 5.19 9.38
C VAL A 223 -10.68 6.24 10.00
N PRO A 224 -11.97 6.31 9.61
CA PRO A 224 -12.88 7.35 10.08
C PRO A 224 -13.15 7.30 11.59
N GLU A 225 -13.25 6.10 12.18
CA GLU A 225 -13.64 5.90 13.59
C GLU A 225 -12.63 6.55 14.55
N THR A 226 -11.34 6.51 14.18
CA THR A 226 -10.23 7.10 14.93
C THR A 226 -9.73 8.42 14.33
N ASN A 227 -10.35 8.90 13.24
CA ASN A 227 -9.93 10.04 12.42
C ASN A 227 -8.41 10.04 12.15
N SER A 228 -7.93 8.95 11.57
CA SER A 228 -6.50 8.66 11.38
C SER A 228 -6.21 8.39 9.91
N CYS A 229 -5.10 8.89 9.36
CA CYS A 229 -4.66 8.47 8.04
C CYS A 229 -3.16 8.19 7.95
N THR A 230 -2.82 7.34 7.00
CA THR A 230 -1.50 7.31 6.38
C THR A 230 -1.64 7.71 4.92
N MET A 231 -0.60 8.32 4.37
CA MET A 231 -0.52 8.63 2.95
C MET A 231 0.78 8.08 2.38
N ASP A 232 0.63 7.32 1.29
CA ASP A 232 1.72 6.95 0.41
C ASP A 232 1.64 7.81 -0.87
N PHE A 233 2.73 7.85 -1.62
CA PHE A 233 2.88 8.69 -2.80
C PHE A 233 3.43 7.84 -3.94
N ALA A 234 2.87 8.00 -5.13
CA ALA A 234 3.24 7.30 -6.34
C ALA A 234 3.41 8.29 -7.50
N PRO A 235 4.18 7.95 -8.55
CA PRO A 235 4.26 8.81 -9.72
C PRO A 235 2.96 8.76 -10.54
N LEU A 236 2.41 9.92 -10.91
CA LEU A 236 1.45 10.00 -11.99
C LEU A 236 2.24 10.15 -13.30
N LEU A 237 2.27 9.09 -14.10
CA LEU A 237 2.97 9.05 -15.39
C LEU A 237 2.02 9.31 -16.57
N THR A 238 2.57 9.89 -17.64
CA THR A 238 1.96 10.11 -18.96
C THR A 238 1.47 8.77 -19.47
N PRO A 239 0.15 8.56 -19.52
CA PRO A 239 -0.36 7.21 -19.59
C PRO A 239 -0.38 6.71 -21.04
N VAL A 240 0.08 5.47 -21.26
CA VAL A 240 -0.20 4.75 -22.50
C VAL A 240 -1.70 4.54 -22.64
N GLU A 241 -2.24 4.66 -23.86
CA GLU A 241 -3.61 4.26 -24.16
C GLU A 241 -3.65 2.81 -24.67
N PRO A 242 -4.16 1.85 -23.89
CA PRO A 242 -4.39 0.51 -24.40
C PRO A 242 -5.62 0.53 -25.31
N LEU A 243 -5.40 0.28 -26.59
CA LEU A 243 -6.43 -0.27 -27.48
C LEU A 243 -6.85 -1.65 -26.93
N PRO A 244 -8.10 -2.12 -27.09
CA PRO A 244 -9.27 -1.46 -27.66
C PRO A 244 -10.19 -0.77 -26.61
N ASN A 245 -11.38 -0.36 -27.08
CA ASN A 245 -12.46 0.38 -26.40
C ASN A 245 -12.61 0.16 -24.87
N PRO A 246 -12.72 1.23 -24.04
CA PRO A 246 -13.09 1.19 -22.63
C PRO A 246 -14.15 0.16 -22.21
N ARG A 247 -15.23 0.02 -22.99
CA ARG A 247 -16.35 -0.89 -22.67
C ARG A 247 -15.94 -2.36 -22.56
N SER A 248 -14.87 -2.81 -23.22
CA SER A 248 -14.43 -4.22 -23.14
C SER A 248 -13.61 -4.55 -21.90
N ARG A 249 -13.05 -3.54 -21.19
CA ARG A 249 -12.21 -3.76 -20.00
C ARG A 249 -12.92 -3.55 -18.66
N TRP A 250 -14.01 -2.76 -18.62
CA TRP A 250 -14.77 -2.56 -17.38
C TRP A 250 -15.28 -3.85 -16.69
N PRO A 251 -15.74 -4.89 -17.40
CA PRO A 251 -16.14 -6.15 -16.76
C PRO A 251 -14.96 -6.83 -16.04
N LEU A 252 -13.75 -6.74 -16.61
CA LEU A 252 -12.52 -7.29 -16.03
C LEU A 252 -12.10 -6.51 -14.78
N PHE A 253 -12.24 -5.18 -14.83
CA PHE A 253 -11.98 -4.30 -13.69
C PHE A 253 -12.95 -4.52 -12.54
N SER A 254 -14.22 -4.82 -12.82
CA SER A 254 -15.19 -5.20 -11.79
C SER A 254 -14.76 -6.50 -11.08
N ASP A 255 -14.44 -7.54 -11.84
CA ASP A 255 -13.99 -8.83 -11.27
C ASP A 255 -12.67 -8.70 -10.48
N MET A 256 -11.68 -7.95 -10.99
CA MET A 256 -10.43 -7.73 -10.26
C MET A 256 -10.57 -6.80 -9.05
N THR A 257 -11.51 -5.85 -9.08
CA THR A 257 -11.83 -5.03 -7.90
C THR A 257 -12.43 -5.90 -6.80
N ILE A 258 -13.44 -6.73 -7.13
CA ILE A 258 -14.05 -7.70 -6.21
C ILE A 258 -13.01 -8.66 -5.64
N PHE A 259 -12.15 -9.24 -6.49
CA PHE A 259 -11.11 -10.17 -6.05
C PHE A 259 -10.07 -9.51 -5.14
N SER A 260 -9.57 -8.33 -5.52
CA SER A 260 -8.57 -7.58 -4.73
C SER A 260 -9.13 -7.16 -3.37
N MET A 261 -10.37 -6.67 -3.32
CA MET A 261 -11.05 -6.32 -2.07
C MET A 261 -11.28 -7.54 -1.17
N ARG A 262 -11.62 -8.70 -1.75
CA ARG A 262 -11.78 -9.94 -0.99
C ARG A 262 -10.44 -10.44 -0.42
N SER A 263 -9.36 -10.38 -1.19
CA SER A 263 -7.99 -10.64 -0.69
C SER A 263 -7.66 -9.78 0.54
N MET A 264 -7.98 -8.49 0.48
CA MET A 264 -7.77 -7.54 1.57
C MET A 264 -8.61 -7.87 2.82
N ASN A 265 -9.89 -8.19 2.63
CA ASN A 265 -10.84 -8.33 3.73
C ASN A 265 -10.89 -9.74 4.37
N HIS A 266 -10.44 -10.77 3.65
CA HIS A 266 -10.53 -12.17 4.09
C HIS A 266 -9.17 -12.83 4.35
N GLY A 267 -8.09 -12.04 4.41
CA GLY A 267 -6.81 -12.50 4.97
C GLY A 267 -5.97 -13.39 4.06
N PHE A 268 -6.17 -13.36 2.74
CA PHE A 268 -5.30 -14.02 1.75
C PHE A 268 -4.47 -13.01 0.93
N PRO A 269 -3.56 -12.23 1.55
CA PRO A 269 -2.78 -11.20 0.87
C PRO A 269 -1.98 -11.76 -0.29
N LEU A 270 -2.02 -11.02 -1.40
CA LEU A 270 -1.35 -11.37 -2.65
C LEU A 270 0.10 -10.85 -2.68
N ARG A 271 0.99 -11.60 -3.34
CA ARG A 271 2.37 -11.22 -3.67
C ARG A 271 2.64 -11.47 -5.15
N ALA A 272 3.62 -10.79 -5.73
CA ALA A 272 4.11 -11.10 -7.08
C ALA A 272 4.48 -12.59 -7.20
N SER A 273 4.15 -13.22 -8.34
CA SER A 273 4.70 -14.54 -8.68
C SER A 273 6.17 -14.41 -9.11
N GLU A 274 6.91 -15.51 -9.06
CA GLU A 274 8.28 -15.57 -9.57
C GLU A 274 8.33 -15.37 -11.10
N GLU A 275 7.25 -15.71 -11.80
CA GLU A 275 7.15 -15.64 -13.26
C GLU A 275 6.76 -14.22 -13.76
N SER A 276 5.93 -13.50 -13.01
CA SER A 276 5.43 -12.17 -13.37
C SER A 276 4.97 -11.37 -12.14
N SER A 277 5.47 -10.15 -11.99
CA SER A 277 5.01 -9.20 -10.96
C SER A 277 3.55 -8.77 -11.16
N ARG A 278 3.00 -8.94 -12.37
CA ARG A 278 1.60 -8.69 -12.72
C ARG A 278 0.67 -9.81 -12.29
N VAL A 279 1.18 -10.98 -11.88
CA VAL A 279 0.39 -12.10 -11.38
C VAL A 279 0.54 -12.19 -9.86
N GLY A 280 -0.60 -12.18 -9.17
CA GLY A 280 -0.68 -12.23 -7.72
C GLY A 280 -0.87 -13.66 -7.23
N ILE A 281 0.07 -14.17 -6.46
CA ILE A 281 -0.01 -15.44 -5.75
C ILE A 281 -0.66 -15.21 -4.36
N PRO A 282 -1.70 -15.97 -4.00
CA PRO A 282 -2.33 -15.85 -2.68
C PRO A 282 -1.49 -16.54 -1.61
N GLY A 283 -1.33 -15.87 -0.47
CA GLY A 283 -0.65 -16.41 0.71
C GLY A 283 -1.36 -16.06 2.00
N ARG A 284 -0.74 -16.38 3.12
CA ARG A 284 -1.19 -16.00 4.48
C ARG A 284 0.00 -15.49 5.29
N PHE A 285 -0.25 -14.64 6.28
CA PHE A 285 0.78 -14.36 7.29
C PHE A 285 0.69 -15.37 8.43
N VAL A 286 1.77 -16.11 8.64
CA VAL A 286 1.99 -16.95 9.82
C VAL A 286 2.90 -16.23 10.82
N ARG A 287 2.75 -16.57 12.10
CA ARG A 287 3.56 -15.99 13.16
C ARG A 287 4.80 -16.83 13.41
N LEU A 288 5.97 -16.22 13.32
CA LEU A 288 7.26 -16.84 13.63
C LEU A 288 7.90 -16.08 14.80
N GLY A 289 7.61 -16.53 16.02
CA GLY A 289 7.99 -15.86 17.26
C GLY A 289 7.38 -14.46 17.38
N SER A 290 8.21 -13.42 17.40
CA SER A 290 7.76 -12.02 17.43
C SER A 290 7.52 -11.40 16.04
N THR A 291 7.83 -12.14 14.97
CA THR A 291 7.75 -11.64 13.58
C THR A 291 6.59 -12.30 12.82
N TRP A 292 6.19 -11.67 11.72
CA TRP A 292 5.21 -12.21 10.77
C TRP A 292 5.91 -12.57 9.47
N LYS A 293 5.72 -13.81 9.02
CA LYS A 293 6.20 -14.32 7.74
C LYS A 293 5.02 -14.52 6.80
N TRP A 294 5.08 -14.03 5.58
CA TRP A 294 4.16 -14.44 4.52
C TRP A 294 4.55 -15.84 4.02
N GLU A 295 3.56 -16.70 3.81
CA GLU A 295 3.70 -18.02 3.21
C GLU A 295 2.70 -18.15 2.05
N PRO A 296 3.12 -18.63 0.87
CA PRO A 296 2.19 -18.90 -0.23
C PRO A 296 1.20 -20.02 0.14
N LEU A 297 -0.01 -19.96 -0.41
CA LEU A 297 -0.94 -21.10 -0.42
C LEU A 297 -0.61 -22.07 -1.56
N CYS A 298 -0.07 -21.56 -2.66
CA CYS A 298 0.48 -22.28 -3.80
C CYS A 298 1.63 -21.46 -4.37
N THR A 299 2.68 -22.09 -4.92
CA THR A 299 3.79 -21.37 -5.55
C THR A 299 3.46 -20.90 -6.97
N SER A 300 2.62 -21.65 -7.68
CA SER A 300 2.02 -21.24 -8.95
C SER A 300 0.52 -21.52 -8.98
N TRP A 301 -0.23 -20.79 -9.81
CA TRP A 301 -1.67 -21.02 -10.00
C TRP A 301 -1.96 -22.39 -10.63
N ASP A 302 -1.00 -23.00 -11.32
CA ASP A 302 -1.12 -24.36 -11.88
C ASP A 302 -1.16 -25.46 -10.79
N GLU A 303 -0.75 -25.16 -9.56
CA GLU A 303 -0.88 -26.04 -8.39
C GLU A 303 -2.25 -25.90 -7.70
N TYR A 304 -2.91 -24.75 -7.89
CA TYR A 304 -4.14 -24.41 -7.15
C TYR A 304 -5.30 -25.34 -7.53
N ARG A 305 -5.94 -25.96 -6.54
CA ARG A 305 -7.11 -26.83 -6.72
C ARG A 305 -8.20 -26.41 -5.74
N PRO A 306 -9.39 -26.01 -6.21
CA PRO A 306 -10.52 -25.67 -5.34
C PRO A 306 -10.80 -26.75 -4.29
N GLY A 307 -11.14 -26.32 -3.07
CA GLY A 307 -11.45 -27.22 -1.95
C GLY A 307 -10.26 -27.95 -1.29
N ARG A 308 -9.01 -27.79 -1.74
CA ARG A 308 -7.83 -28.37 -1.04
C ARG A 308 -7.33 -27.47 0.10
N GLY A 309 -7.92 -27.62 1.30
CA GLY A 309 -7.42 -26.99 2.52
C GLY A 309 -6.59 -27.93 3.41
N ASN A 310 -5.26 -27.81 3.42
CA ASN A 310 -4.40 -28.59 4.31
C ASN A 310 -4.31 -27.97 5.73
N GLY A 311 -5.11 -28.49 6.66
CA GLY A 311 -5.12 -28.08 8.07
C GLY A 311 -6.20 -27.04 8.41
N LYS A 312 -6.61 -26.96 9.69
CA LYS A 312 -7.80 -26.21 10.14
C LYS A 312 -7.77 -24.72 9.76
N ASP A 313 -6.66 -24.04 10.04
CA ASP A 313 -6.55 -22.59 9.80
C ASP A 313 -6.42 -22.28 8.30
N ALA A 314 -5.67 -23.11 7.57
CA ALA A 314 -5.54 -22.95 6.12
C ALA A 314 -6.88 -23.22 5.40
N ALA A 315 -7.65 -24.21 5.82
CA ALA A 315 -8.95 -24.53 5.22
C ALA A 315 -9.93 -23.35 5.21
N SER A 316 -9.88 -22.48 6.23
CA SER A 316 -10.66 -21.23 6.24
C SER A 316 -10.18 -20.27 5.13
N VAL A 317 -8.87 -20.05 5.01
CA VAL A 317 -8.30 -19.12 4.01
C VAL A 317 -8.50 -19.63 2.59
N TYR A 318 -8.34 -20.94 2.35
CA TYR A 318 -8.63 -21.57 1.06
C TYR A 318 -10.10 -21.42 0.65
N ARG A 319 -11.04 -21.58 1.59
CA ARG A 319 -12.46 -21.37 1.33
C ARG A 319 -12.78 -19.93 0.93
N GLU A 320 -12.18 -18.94 1.60
CA GLU A 320 -12.40 -17.54 1.24
C GLU A 320 -11.79 -17.18 -0.12
N LEU A 321 -10.67 -17.82 -0.49
CA LEU A 321 -10.08 -17.71 -1.83
C LEU A 321 -10.97 -18.37 -2.90
N ASP A 322 -11.50 -19.58 -2.65
CA ASP A 322 -12.49 -20.23 -3.52
C ASP A 322 -13.70 -19.31 -3.75
N LEU A 323 -14.28 -18.77 -2.67
CA LEU A 323 -15.40 -17.82 -2.74
C LEU A 323 -15.04 -16.53 -3.49
N ALA A 324 -13.80 -16.07 -3.45
CA ALA A 324 -13.36 -14.89 -4.19
C ALA A 324 -13.18 -15.15 -5.69
N ILE A 325 -12.66 -16.32 -6.07
CA ILE A 325 -12.55 -16.74 -7.47
C ILE A 325 -13.94 -16.96 -8.08
N SER A 326 -14.87 -17.55 -7.30
CA SER A 326 -16.27 -17.77 -7.68
C SER A 326 -17.16 -16.52 -7.64
N ALA A 327 -16.73 -15.44 -6.99
CA ALA A 327 -17.46 -14.16 -6.97
C ALA A 327 -17.25 -13.31 -8.23
N ARG A 328 -16.37 -13.74 -9.15
CA ARG A 328 -16.20 -13.14 -10.47
C ARG A 328 -17.42 -13.45 -11.34
N VAL A 329 -17.90 -12.44 -12.07
CA VAL A 329 -19.15 -12.51 -12.85
C VAL A 329 -18.87 -12.54 -14.35
N PHE A 330 -17.79 -11.90 -14.81
CA PHE A 330 -17.62 -11.55 -16.23
C PHE A 330 -16.49 -12.32 -16.93
N TRP A 331 -15.41 -12.64 -16.22
CA TRP A 331 -14.25 -13.32 -16.78
C TRP A 331 -14.30 -14.84 -16.55
N PRO A 332 -14.51 -15.65 -17.61
CA PRO A 332 -14.59 -17.11 -17.48
C PRO A 332 -13.22 -17.78 -17.36
N GLY A 333 -12.12 -17.05 -17.57
CA GLY A 333 -10.76 -17.59 -17.62
C GLY A 333 -10.09 -17.75 -16.26
N SER A 334 -8.83 -18.19 -16.31
CA SER A 334 -7.97 -18.36 -15.14
C SER A 334 -7.72 -17.02 -14.41
N MET A 335 -7.27 -17.10 -13.15
CA MET A 335 -6.82 -15.92 -12.40
C MET A 335 -5.57 -15.28 -13.01
N PRO A 336 -4.48 -16.00 -13.38
CA PRO A 336 -3.32 -15.42 -14.07
C PRO A 336 -3.69 -14.59 -15.30
N THR A 337 -4.53 -15.13 -16.18
CA THR A 337 -4.88 -14.44 -17.43
C THR A 337 -5.75 -13.22 -17.17
N LEU A 338 -6.59 -13.23 -16.12
CA LEU A 338 -7.33 -12.03 -15.70
C LEU A 338 -6.39 -10.93 -15.17
N MET A 339 -5.40 -11.31 -14.36
CA MET A 339 -4.44 -10.38 -13.76
C MET A 339 -3.52 -9.76 -14.83
N GLU A 340 -2.98 -10.56 -15.76
CA GLU A 340 -2.21 -10.06 -16.91
C GLU A 340 -3.05 -9.15 -17.81
N ALA A 341 -4.30 -9.54 -18.13
CA ALA A 341 -5.19 -8.69 -18.92
C ALA A 341 -5.46 -7.35 -18.22
N GLN A 342 -5.79 -7.37 -16.92
CA GLN A 342 -6.00 -6.15 -16.14
C GLN A 342 -4.74 -5.30 -16.08
N ALA A 343 -3.56 -5.88 -15.84
CA ALA A 343 -2.29 -5.17 -15.81
C ALA A 343 -2.01 -4.49 -17.16
N TRP A 344 -2.24 -5.21 -18.28
CA TRP A 344 -2.06 -4.68 -19.64
C TRP A 344 -3.02 -3.52 -19.97
N TYR A 345 -4.30 -3.62 -19.55
CA TYR A 345 -5.25 -2.51 -19.67
C TYR A 345 -4.95 -1.32 -18.74
N CYS A 346 -4.05 -1.50 -17.77
CA CYS A 346 -3.69 -0.51 -16.77
C CYS A 346 -2.23 -0.02 -16.88
N THR A 347 -1.44 -0.50 -17.85
CA THR A 347 -0.03 -0.11 -18.01
C THR A 347 0.11 1.37 -18.30
N ILE A 348 1.03 2.03 -17.59
CA ILE A 348 1.15 3.51 -17.57
C ILE A 348 2.44 3.98 -18.28
N THR A 349 3.32 3.04 -18.65
CA THR A 349 4.44 3.20 -19.58
C THR A 349 4.49 1.96 -20.48
N GLY A 350 5.19 2.07 -21.62
CA GLY A 350 5.44 0.95 -22.55
C GLY A 350 6.48 -0.05 -22.03
#